data_AF-A0A2D9XMS3-F1
#
_entry.id   AF-A0A2D9XMS3-F1
#
_cell.length_a   1.000
_cell.length_b   1.000
_cell.length_c   1.000
_cell.angle_alpha   90.00
_cell.angle_beta   90.00
_cell.angle_gamma   90.00
#
_symmetry.space_group_name_H-M   'P 1'
#
loop_
_entity.id
_entity.type
_entity.pdbx_description
1 polymer ?
#
loop_
_entity_poly.entity_id
_entity_poly.type
_entity_poly.pdbx_seq_one_letter_code
_entity_poly.pdbx_strand_id
1 'polypeptide(L)'
;MKLKQLYIRLIADYGAAGDLAFSEVEERLHANLQSFQAEQFESGTFMNYHIMTTPVRPLNAVENAFVTAQLAVNTPLGENYLVYNNVAPRKDNLAERKENAGEPFIYLRLKNGAQVVIVNSSVSATLLKPHAEEIRHVHVDNDKTQFRSRDNYPRILGHIARGDYSCLGDDASADVPDEFPENVVVYNDGYGNLKTSIKVSTVEAVKGQRLTVEINGRKQVVAAADGIFSVKDGEFCIAKGSSGWPMPNGERLDFVEIVKRGNSAYAEFAKPPAGLSIDLRNEE
;
A
#
# COMPACT_ATOMS: atom_id res chain seq x y z
N MET A 1 -2.31 35.57 -9.27
CA MET A 1 -2.19 34.14 -9.62
C MET A 1 -2.11 33.34 -8.33
N LYS A 2 -3.01 32.40 -8.08
CA LYS A 2 -2.97 31.49 -6.92
C LYS A 2 -2.10 30.28 -7.24
N LEU A 3 -1.39 29.74 -6.27
CA LEU A 3 -0.63 28.49 -6.41
C LEU A 3 -1.44 27.35 -5.77
N LYS A 4 -1.67 26.28 -6.52
CA LYS A 4 -2.23 25.02 -6.01
C LYS A 4 -1.17 23.93 -6.18
N GLN A 5 -0.93 23.15 -5.14
CA GLN A 5 -0.01 22.01 -5.18
C GLN A 5 -0.81 20.71 -5.26
N LEU A 6 -0.36 19.75 -6.07
CA LEU A 6 -0.94 18.42 -6.11
C LEU A 6 0.15 17.36 -6.22
N TYR A 7 0.21 16.47 -5.25
CA TYR A 7 1.15 15.37 -5.22
C TYR A 7 0.40 14.08 -5.51
N ILE A 8 0.81 13.41 -6.58
CA ILE A 8 0.22 12.17 -7.04
C ILE A 8 1.21 11.04 -6.79
N ARG A 9 0.77 10.04 -6.05
CA ARG A 9 1.53 8.81 -5.83
C ARG A 9 0.98 7.72 -6.75
N LEU A 10 1.76 7.31 -7.75
CA LEU A 10 1.45 6.19 -8.62
C LEU A 10 2.03 4.90 -8.01
N ILE A 11 1.16 4.10 -7.37
CA ILE A 11 1.50 2.80 -6.80
C ILE A 11 1.00 1.71 -7.74
N ALA A 12 1.90 0.86 -8.22
CA ALA A 12 1.53 -0.23 -9.10
C ALA A 12 2.53 -1.39 -9.08
N ASP A 13 2.11 -2.52 -9.63
CA ASP A 13 2.90 -3.74 -9.73
C ASP A 13 3.44 -4.02 -11.16
N TYR A 14 3.60 -2.95 -11.95
CA TYR A 14 4.00 -2.99 -13.35
C TYR A 14 5.44 -3.48 -13.60
N GLY A 15 6.28 -3.48 -12.57
CA GLY A 15 7.69 -3.79 -12.69
C GLY A 15 8.53 -2.93 -11.75
N ALA A 16 9.83 -2.85 -12.03
CA ALA A 16 10.73 -1.96 -11.31
C ALA A 16 10.45 -0.48 -11.65
N ALA A 17 10.99 0.44 -10.85
CA ALA A 17 10.98 1.85 -11.21
C ALA A 17 11.66 2.06 -12.57
N GLY A 18 10.98 2.75 -13.50
CA GLY A 18 11.43 2.94 -14.87
C GLY A 18 10.96 1.89 -15.88
N ASP A 19 10.12 0.93 -15.47
CA ASP A 19 9.46 0.02 -16.40
C ASP A 19 8.58 0.80 -17.42
N LEU A 20 8.52 0.32 -18.66
CA LEU A 20 7.73 0.93 -19.74
C LEU A 20 6.27 1.15 -19.33
N ALA A 21 5.67 0.20 -18.61
CA ALA A 21 4.29 0.30 -18.17
C ALA A 21 4.07 1.46 -17.18
N PHE A 22 5.06 1.81 -16.35
CA PHE A 22 4.99 3.04 -15.54
C PHE A 22 4.97 4.27 -16.43
N SER A 23 5.88 4.36 -17.40
CA SER A 23 5.97 5.50 -18.33
C SER A 23 4.68 5.68 -19.13
N GLU A 24 4.11 4.60 -19.67
CA GLU A 24 2.85 4.66 -20.42
C GLU A 24 1.70 5.20 -19.56
N VAL A 25 1.61 4.78 -18.29
CA VAL A 25 0.55 5.22 -17.38
C VAL A 25 0.79 6.66 -16.94
N GLU A 26 2.03 7.02 -16.62
CA GLU A 26 2.41 8.39 -16.25
C GLU A 26 2.11 9.40 -17.36
N GLU A 27 2.40 9.06 -18.63
CA GLU A 27 2.03 9.89 -19.78
C GLU A 27 0.51 10.12 -19.87
N ARG A 28 -0.30 9.08 -19.61
CA ARG A 28 -1.77 9.21 -19.61
C ARG A 28 -2.26 10.06 -18.45
N LEU A 29 -1.63 9.97 -17.28
CA LEU A 29 -1.95 10.84 -16.15
C LEU A 29 -1.59 12.30 -16.47
N HIS A 30 -0.40 12.55 -17.03
CA HIS A 30 0.01 13.87 -17.49
C HIS A 30 -0.99 14.45 -18.49
N ALA A 31 -1.39 13.69 -19.52
CA ALA A 31 -2.35 14.16 -20.52
C ALA A 31 -3.68 14.60 -19.88
N ASN A 32 -4.20 13.84 -18.91
CA ASN A 32 -5.45 14.19 -18.21
C ASN A 32 -5.31 15.42 -17.29
N LEU A 33 -4.13 15.65 -16.72
CA LEU A 33 -3.83 16.76 -15.81
C LEU A 33 -3.45 18.05 -16.55
N GLN A 34 -2.81 17.96 -17.72
CA GLN A 34 -2.42 19.13 -18.52
C GLN A 34 -3.64 19.93 -18.99
N SER A 35 -4.69 19.25 -19.45
CA SER A 35 -5.94 19.92 -19.82
C SER A 35 -6.54 20.67 -18.62
N PHE A 36 -6.53 20.06 -17.43
CA PHE A 36 -6.98 20.72 -16.20
C PHE A 36 -6.09 21.91 -15.82
N GLN A 37 -4.78 21.76 -15.95
CA GLN A 37 -3.82 22.82 -15.63
C GLN A 37 -4.05 24.07 -16.50
N ALA A 38 -4.35 23.89 -17.79
CA ALA A 38 -4.68 24.99 -18.70
C ALA A 38 -5.96 25.72 -18.25
N GLU A 39 -7.04 25.00 -17.95
CA GLU A 39 -8.29 25.55 -17.41
C GLU A 39 -8.05 26.33 -16.10
N GLN A 40 -7.24 25.77 -15.19
CA GLN A 40 -6.88 26.43 -13.93
C GLN A 40 -6.10 27.71 -14.18
N PHE A 41 -5.16 27.69 -15.13
CA PHE A 41 -4.33 28.85 -15.45
C PHE A 41 -5.18 30.03 -15.94
N GLU A 42 -6.16 29.78 -16.81
CA GLU A 42 -7.12 30.80 -17.28
C GLU A 42 -7.95 31.39 -16.13
N SER A 43 -8.29 30.57 -15.13
CA SER A 43 -8.99 31.02 -13.92
C SER A 43 -8.07 31.77 -12.92
N GLY A 44 -6.80 31.98 -13.26
CA GLY A 44 -5.83 32.68 -12.44
C GLY A 44 -5.16 31.79 -11.39
N THR A 45 -5.19 30.46 -11.55
CA THR A 45 -4.57 29.47 -10.67
C THR A 45 -3.48 28.69 -11.40
N PHE A 46 -2.24 28.75 -10.93
CA PHE A 46 -1.19 27.85 -11.37
C PHE A 46 -1.25 26.57 -10.53
N MET A 47 -1.69 25.47 -11.16
CA MET A 47 -1.60 24.14 -10.55
C MET A 47 -0.21 23.56 -10.82
N ASN A 48 0.58 23.39 -9.77
CA ASN A 48 1.84 22.67 -9.82
C ASN A 48 1.62 21.25 -9.30
N TYR A 49 1.77 20.26 -10.18
CA TYR A 49 1.57 18.86 -9.82
C TYR A 49 2.83 18.03 -10.00
N HIS A 50 2.98 17.01 -9.17
CA HIS A 50 4.11 16.08 -9.18
C HIS A 50 3.60 14.65 -9.14
N ILE A 51 4.01 13.83 -10.11
CA ILE A 51 3.76 12.38 -10.10
C ILE A 51 5.00 11.69 -9.56
N MET A 52 4.81 10.77 -8.61
CA MET A 52 5.88 9.99 -8.01
C MET A 52 5.51 8.50 -8.09
N THR A 53 6.35 7.71 -8.74
CA THR A 53 6.15 6.27 -8.86
C THR A 53 6.61 5.53 -7.60
N THR A 54 5.91 4.45 -7.25
CA THR A 54 6.27 3.57 -6.13
C THR A 54 5.88 2.15 -6.51
N PRO A 55 6.86 1.33 -6.94
CA PRO A 55 6.58 -0.04 -7.32
C PRO A 55 6.29 -0.90 -6.11
N VAL A 56 5.38 -1.85 -6.29
CA VAL A 56 5.16 -2.98 -5.38
C VAL A 56 5.40 -4.29 -6.13
N ARG A 57 5.57 -5.41 -5.43
CA ARG A 57 5.79 -6.69 -6.10
C ARG A 57 4.55 -7.14 -6.89
N PRO A 58 4.75 -7.76 -8.07
CA PRO A 58 3.68 -8.34 -8.88
C PRO A 58 2.67 -9.12 -8.06
N LEU A 59 1.39 -8.79 -8.20
CA LEU A 59 0.25 -9.51 -7.65
C LEU A 59 0.24 -9.62 -6.10
N ASN A 60 0.95 -8.74 -5.39
CA ASN A 60 1.05 -8.79 -3.93
C ASN A 60 0.11 -7.79 -3.22
N ALA A 61 -1.11 -8.24 -2.88
CA ALA A 61 -2.11 -7.41 -2.20
C ALA A 61 -1.70 -6.99 -0.77
N VAL A 62 -0.93 -7.83 -0.06
CA VAL A 62 -0.50 -7.55 1.33
C VAL A 62 0.51 -6.39 1.36
N GLU A 63 1.53 -6.46 0.51
CA GLU A 63 2.48 -5.36 0.33
C GLU A 63 1.77 -4.11 -0.20
N ASN A 64 0.85 -4.26 -1.15
CA ASN A 64 0.08 -3.14 -1.69
C ASN A 64 -0.69 -2.39 -0.59
N ALA A 65 -1.43 -3.11 0.24
CA ALA A 65 -2.18 -2.55 1.34
C ALA A 65 -1.28 -1.78 2.31
N PHE A 66 -0.14 -2.38 2.69
CA PHE A 66 0.82 -1.76 3.59
C PHE A 66 1.44 -0.50 3.00
N VAL A 67 2.01 -0.57 1.79
CA VAL A 67 2.67 0.58 1.14
C VAL A 67 1.69 1.73 0.95
N THR A 68 0.47 1.42 0.51
CA THR A 68 -0.57 2.43 0.30
C THR A 68 -0.97 3.10 1.60
N ALA A 69 -1.28 2.34 2.65
CA ALA A 69 -1.67 2.89 3.94
C ALA A 69 -0.52 3.66 4.61
N GLN A 70 0.71 3.10 4.57
CA GLN A 70 1.90 3.73 5.13
C GLN A 70 2.16 5.11 4.52
N LEU A 71 1.89 5.28 3.23
CA LEU A 71 2.07 6.56 2.53
C LEU A 71 0.85 7.48 2.67
N ALA A 72 -0.37 6.96 2.54
CA ALA A 72 -1.59 7.79 2.50
C ALA A 72 -2.04 8.25 3.89
N VAL A 73 -1.96 7.39 4.91
CA VAL A 73 -2.42 7.72 6.27
C VAL A 73 -1.43 8.69 6.95
N ASN A 74 -0.13 8.49 6.73
CA ASN A 74 0.91 9.33 7.35
C ASN A 74 1.27 10.59 6.54
N THR A 75 0.63 10.85 5.40
CA THR A 75 1.00 12.00 4.56
C THR A 75 0.69 13.32 5.28
N PRO A 76 1.64 14.26 5.40
CA PRO A 76 1.36 15.59 5.91
C PRO A 76 0.71 16.50 4.85
N LEU A 77 0.55 16.01 3.62
CA LEU A 77 0.09 16.81 2.47
C LEU A 77 -1.44 16.94 2.41
N GLY A 78 -2.17 16.11 3.17
CA GLY A 78 -3.63 16.12 3.27
C GLY A 78 -4.34 16.13 1.92
N GLU A 79 -5.25 17.07 1.72
CA GLU A 79 -6.04 17.24 0.48
C GLU A 79 -5.22 17.43 -0.80
N ASN A 80 -3.95 17.82 -0.67
CA ASN A 80 -3.03 17.95 -1.79
C ASN A 80 -2.36 16.63 -2.17
N TYR A 81 -2.75 15.50 -1.56
CA TYR A 81 -2.22 14.16 -1.84
C TYR A 81 -3.27 13.24 -2.45
N LEU A 82 -2.98 12.74 -3.64
CA LEU A 82 -3.81 11.78 -4.36
C LEU A 82 -3.00 10.52 -4.64
N VAL A 83 -3.50 9.38 -4.22
CA VAL A 83 -2.91 8.08 -4.54
C VAL A 83 -3.66 7.47 -5.70
N TYR A 84 -2.93 7.15 -6.77
CA TYR A 84 -3.40 6.30 -7.85
C TYR A 84 -2.79 4.92 -7.65
N ASN A 85 -3.61 3.96 -7.26
CA ASN A 85 -3.16 2.61 -6.96
C ASN A 85 -3.76 1.59 -7.93
N ASN A 86 -2.89 0.90 -8.64
CA ASN A 86 -3.29 -0.23 -9.47
C ASN A 86 -2.43 -1.45 -9.18
N VAL A 87 -2.92 -2.28 -8.28
CA VAL A 87 -2.42 -3.64 -8.04
C VAL A 87 -3.62 -4.58 -8.11
N ALA A 88 -3.63 -5.42 -9.13
CA ALA A 88 -4.74 -6.31 -9.43
C ALA A 88 -4.21 -7.75 -9.49
N PRO A 89 -4.09 -8.45 -8.34
CA PRO A 89 -3.65 -9.84 -8.28
C PRO A 89 -4.56 -10.78 -9.08
N ARG A 90 -5.84 -10.42 -9.28
CA ARG A 90 -6.88 -11.24 -9.91
C ARG A 90 -7.06 -12.59 -9.20
N LYS A 91 -6.96 -12.59 -7.87
CA LYS A 91 -7.06 -13.80 -7.03
C LYS A 91 -8.34 -13.85 -6.18
N ASP A 92 -9.17 -12.83 -6.30
CA ASP A 92 -10.44 -12.66 -5.61
C ASP A 92 -11.56 -13.60 -6.14
N ASN A 93 -11.47 -14.03 -7.40
CA ASN A 93 -12.35 -15.08 -7.94
C ASN A 93 -11.55 -16.05 -8.82
N LEU A 94 -11.51 -17.32 -8.42
CA LEU A 94 -10.82 -18.40 -9.16
C LEU A 94 -11.61 -18.88 -10.39
N ALA A 95 -12.88 -18.49 -10.52
CA ALA A 95 -13.69 -18.79 -11.70
C ALA A 95 -13.29 -17.91 -12.90
N GLU A 96 -13.44 -18.47 -14.11
CA GLU A 96 -13.27 -17.72 -15.35
C GLU A 96 -14.22 -16.51 -15.39
N ARG A 97 -13.66 -15.34 -15.68
CA ARG A 97 -14.44 -14.11 -15.84
C ARG A 97 -14.75 -13.89 -17.31
N LYS A 98 -16.03 -13.75 -17.64
CA LYS A 98 -16.45 -13.29 -18.97
C LYS A 98 -16.02 -11.83 -19.17
N GLU A 99 -15.64 -11.49 -20.39
CA GLU A 99 -15.37 -10.10 -20.83
C GLU A 99 -14.27 -9.37 -20.04
N ASN A 100 -13.30 -10.11 -19.51
CA ASN A 100 -12.17 -9.55 -18.74
C ASN A 100 -12.58 -8.77 -17.47
N ALA A 101 -13.77 -8.99 -16.89
CA ALA A 101 -14.26 -8.22 -15.73
C ALA A 101 -13.19 -8.07 -14.60
N GLY A 102 -12.79 -6.83 -14.30
CA GLY A 102 -11.80 -6.52 -13.26
C GLY A 102 -12.37 -6.54 -11.85
N GLU A 103 -11.48 -6.52 -10.85
CA GLU A 103 -11.83 -6.14 -9.48
C GLU A 103 -12.41 -4.70 -9.46
N PRO A 104 -13.36 -4.37 -8.58
CA PRO A 104 -13.94 -3.03 -8.51
C PRO A 104 -12.87 -1.95 -8.31
N PHE A 105 -13.00 -0.83 -9.00
CA PHE A 105 -12.20 0.37 -8.74
C PHE A 105 -12.98 1.25 -7.77
N ILE A 106 -12.36 1.62 -6.66
CA ILE A 106 -12.99 2.39 -5.59
C ILE A 106 -12.22 3.68 -5.31
N TYR A 107 -12.94 4.65 -4.79
CA TYR A 107 -12.43 5.91 -4.28
C TYR A 107 -12.54 5.91 -2.75
N LEU A 108 -11.51 6.40 -2.08
CA LEU A 108 -11.52 6.68 -0.65
C LEU A 108 -11.10 8.14 -0.43
N ARG A 109 -11.87 8.85 0.39
CA ARG A 109 -11.42 10.09 1.03
C ARG A 109 -11.06 9.76 2.46
N LEU A 110 -9.80 10.00 2.83
CA LEU A 110 -9.32 9.75 4.18
C LEU A 110 -9.58 10.95 5.08
N LYS A 111 -9.70 10.72 6.39
CA LYS A 111 -9.93 11.74 7.43
C LYS A 111 -8.85 12.82 7.49
N ASN A 112 -7.65 12.55 6.96
CA ASN A 112 -6.56 13.53 6.85
C ASN A 112 -6.65 14.40 5.57
N GLY A 113 -7.68 14.19 4.74
CA GLY A 113 -7.89 14.87 3.46
C GLY A 113 -7.28 14.16 2.26
N ALA A 114 -6.35 13.21 2.45
CA ALA A 114 -5.76 12.48 1.34
C ALA A 114 -6.82 11.66 0.59
N GLN A 115 -6.65 11.57 -0.72
CA GLN A 115 -7.57 10.87 -1.60
C GLN A 115 -6.87 9.65 -2.19
N VAL A 116 -7.59 8.53 -2.33
CA VAL A 116 -7.05 7.28 -2.88
C VAL A 116 -8.02 6.74 -3.90
N VAL A 117 -7.56 6.47 -5.11
CA VAL A 117 -8.27 5.64 -6.08
C VAL A 117 -7.51 4.33 -6.23
N ILE A 118 -8.18 3.21 -5.98
CA ILE A 118 -7.54 1.91 -5.83
C ILE A 118 -8.38 0.78 -6.41
N VAL A 119 -7.72 -0.21 -7.00
CA VAL A 119 -8.37 -1.49 -7.32
C VAL A 119 -8.63 -2.24 -6.00
N ASN A 120 -9.91 -2.41 -5.65
CA ASN A 120 -10.32 -3.13 -4.46
C ASN A 120 -10.14 -4.64 -4.65
N SER A 121 -8.91 -5.09 -4.44
CA SER A 121 -8.49 -6.48 -4.61
C SER A 121 -8.07 -7.11 -3.29
N SER A 122 -8.75 -8.18 -2.87
CA SER A 122 -8.43 -8.86 -1.60
C SER A 122 -8.32 -7.87 -0.44
N VAL A 123 -7.14 -7.71 0.17
CA VAL A 123 -6.90 -6.85 1.34
C VAL A 123 -6.37 -5.45 0.99
N SER A 124 -6.30 -5.08 -0.29
CA SER A 124 -5.62 -3.86 -0.78
C SER A 124 -6.09 -2.56 -0.12
N ALA A 125 -7.37 -2.45 0.24
CA ALA A 125 -7.92 -1.27 0.91
C ALA A 125 -8.20 -1.47 2.40
N THR A 126 -7.99 -2.67 2.94
CA THR A 126 -8.34 -3.02 4.34
C THR A 126 -7.67 -2.10 5.35
N LEU A 127 -6.38 -1.82 5.18
CA LEU A 127 -5.62 -0.94 6.10
C LEU A 127 -6.01 0.54 5.99
N LEU A 128 -6.69 0.95 4.92
CA LEU A 128 -7.21 2.31 4.72
C LEU A 128 -8.62 2.47 5.31
N LYS A 129 -9.43 1.41 5.33
CA LYS A 129 -10.85 1.44 5.71
C LYS A 129 -11.12 2.18 7.03
N PRO A 130 -10.37 1.96 8.13
CA PRO A 130 -10.61 2.69 9.38
C PRO A 130 -10.39 4.22 9.27
N HIS A 131 -9.54 4.62 8.32
CA HIS A 131 -9.14 6.00 8.08
C HIS A 131 -10.00 6.71 7.05
N ALA A 132 -10.89 5.99 6.36
CA ALA A 132 -11.80 6.57 5.40
C ALA A 132 -12.91 7.38 6.10
N GLU A 133 -13.17 8.57 5.59
CA GLU A 133 -14.42 9.31 5.82
C GLU A 133 -15.50 8.82 4.84
N GLU A 134 -15.08 8.39 3.64
CA GLU A 134 -15.97 7.97 2.57
C GLU A 134 -15.26 6.92 1.70
N ILE A 135 -16.00 5.89 1.30
CA ILE A 135 -15.58 4.85 0.35
C ILE A 135 -16.68 4.70 -0.71
N ARG A 136 -16.36 4.91 -1.98
CA ARG A 136 -17.33 4.89 -3.08
C ARG A 136 -16.87 4.00 -4.22
N HIS A 137 -17.80 3.36 -4.91
CA HIS A 137 -17.52 2.79 -6.21
C HIS A 137 -17.12 3.87 -7.20
N VAL A 138 -16.24 3.54 -8.14
CA VAL A 138 -15.93 4.41 -9.28
C VAL A 138 -16.59 3.83 -10.53
N HIS A 139 -17.39 4.65 -11.20
CA HIS A 139 -17.96 4.35 -12.50
C HIS A 139 -16.89 4.50 -13.58
N VAL A 140 -16.22 3.40 -13.92
CA VAL A 140 -15.23 3.32 -14.98
C VAL A 140 -15.40 2.02 -15.76
N ASP A 141 -15.14 2.07 -17.07
CA ASP A 141 -15.19 0.88 -17.91
C ASP A 141 -14.15 -0.13 -17.41
N ASN A 142 -14.62 -1.29 -16.95
CA ASN A 142 -13.78 -2.35 -16.37
C ASN A 142 -13.62 -3.57 -17.29
N ASP A 143 -14.17 -3.51 -18.51
CA ASP A 143 -14.51 -4.67 -19.34
C ASP A 143 -14.03 -4.60 -20.81
N LYS A 144 -13.26 -3.59 -21.22
CA LYS A 144 -12.99 -3.35 -22.65
C LYS A 144 -11.52 -3.37 -23.08
N THR A 145 -10.58 -3.32 -22.14
CA THR A 145 -9.15 -3.30 -22.46
C THR A 145 -8.37 -4.28 -21.57
N GLN A 146 -7.27 -4.82 -22.10
CA GLN A 146 -6.36 -5.66 -21.33
C GLN A 146 -5.55 -4.85 -20.30
N PHE A 147 -5.35 -3.54 -20.54
CA PHE A 147 -4.55 -2.65 -19.69
C PHE A 147 -5.35 -1.42 -19.19
N ARG A 148 -6.41 -1.69 -18.43
CA ARG A 148 -7.36 -0.69 -17.92
C ARG A 148 -6.73 0.48 -17.16
N SER A 149 -5.66 0.21 -16.42
CA SER A 149 -4.97 1.22 -15.64
C SER A 149 -4.11 2.17 -16.46
N ARG A 150 -3.91 1.87 -17.75
CA ARG A 150 -3.39 2.81 -18.75
C ARG A 150 -4.52 3.45 -19.55
N ASP A 151 -5.50 2.66 -19.96
CA ASP A 151 -6.48 3.09 -20.97
C ASP A 151 -7.71 3.79 -20.38
N ASN A 152 -8.18 3.38 -19.19
CA ASN A 152 -9.48 3.77 -18.65
C ASN A 152 -9.37 4.57 -17.34
N TYR A 153 -8.55 4.12 -16.40
CA TYR A 153 -8.51 4.68 -15.04
C TYR A 153 -7.83 6.08 -14.94
N PRO A 154 -6.86 6.48 -15.80
CA PRO A 154 -6.25 7.81 -15.70
C PRO A 154 -7.25 8.98 -15.79
N ARG A 155 -8.38 8.81 -16.49
CA ARG A 155 -9.44 9.83 -16.56
C ARG A 155 -10.06 10.12 -15.19
N ILE A 156 -10.20 9.09 -14.34
CA ILE A 156 -10.75 9.21 -12.99
C ILE A 156 -9.87 10.12 -12.15
N LEU A 157 -8.55 9.95 -12.22
CA LEU A 157 -7.64 10.84 -11.52
C LEU A 157 -7.81 12.30 -11.96
N GLY A 158 -8.01 12.53 -13.26
CA GLY A 158 -8.32 13.87 -13.78
C GLY A 158 -9.60 14.48 -13.19
N HIS A 159 -10.67 13.69 -13.04
CA HIS A 159 -11.92 14.15 -12.40
C HIS A 159 -11.71 14.45 -10.92
N ILE A 160 -11.09 13.55 -10.17
CA ILE A 160 -10.83 13.74 -8.74
C ILE A 160 -9.92 14.94 -8.47
N ALA A 161 -8.88 15.17 -9.29
CA ALA A 161 -8.01 16.34 -9.18
C ALA A 161 -8.74 17.68 -9.40
N ARG A 162 -9.81 17.66 -10.21
CA ARG A 162 -10.73 18.79 -10.45
C ARG A 162 -11.71 19.02 -9.30
N GLY A 163 -11.84 18.08 -8.36
CA GLY A 163 -12.97 18.04 -7.42
C GLY A 163 -14.28 17.66 -8.11
N ASP A 164 -14.21 17.05 -9.29
CA ASP A 164 -15.35 16.49 -10.01
C ASP A 164 -15.55 15.04 -9.56
N TYR A 165 -16.58 14.83 -8.74
CA TYR A 165 -16.93 13.53 -8.18
C TYR A 165 -18.09 12.86 -8.91
N SER A 166 -18.46 13.33 -10.10
CA SER A 166 -19.57 12.77 -10.90
C SER A 166 -19.35 11.32 -11.32
N CYS A 167 -18.10 10.85 -11.30
CA CYS A 167 -17.74 9.45 -11.55
C CYS A 167 -17.90 8.53 -10.33
N LEU A 168 -18.26 9.06 -9.15
CA LEU A 168 -18.45 8.26 -7.94
C LEU A 168 -19.88 7.74 -7.83
N GLY A 169 -20.00 6.44 -7.54
CA GLY A 169 -21.25 5.74 -7.32
C GLY A 169 -21.62 5.60 -5.85
N ASP A 170 -22.26 4.48 -5.54
CA ASP A 170 -22.73 4.14 -4.20
C ASP A 170 -21.59 3.85 -3.21
N ASP A 171 -21.95 3.76 -1.93
CA ASP A 171 -21.03 3.35 -0.87
C ASP A 171 -20.45 1.95 -1.15
N ALA A 172 -19.13 1.84 -1.06
CA ALA A 172 -18.39 0.59 -1.28
C ALA A 172 -17.72 0.10 0.01
N SER A 173 -18.15 0.59 1.18
CA SER A 173 -17.51 0.26 2.46
C SER A 173 -17.67 -1.23 2.82
N ALA A 174 -18.80 -1.84 2.43
CA ALA A 174 -19.07 -3.26 2.66
C ALA A 174 -18.18 -4.18 1.81
N ASP A 175 -17.65 -3.68 0.69
CA ASP A 175 -16.83 -4.47 -0.25
C ASP A 175 -15.35 -4.53 0.16
N VAL A 176 -14.93 -3.70 1.12
CA VAL A 176 -13.57 -3.71 1.65
C VAL A 176 -13.52 -4.64 2.87
N PRO A 177 -12.67 -5.68 2.89
CA PRO A 177 -12.57 -6.57 4.05
C PRO A 177 -12.15 -5.82 5.32
N ASP A 178 -12.70 -6.22 6.45
CA ASP A 178 -12.38 -5.64 7.77
C ASP A 178 -11.07 -6.16 8.35
N GLU A 179 -10.65 -7.37 7.98
CA GLU A 179 -9.52 -8.07 8.58
C GLU A 179 -8.30 -8.09 7.66
N PHE A 180 -7.15 -7.69 8.22
CA PHE A 180 -5.85 -7.83 7.58
C PHE A 180 -5.14 -9.09 8.11
N PRO A 181 -4.40 -9.85 7.28
CA PRO A 181 -3.79 -11.10 7.71
C PRO A 181 -2.81 -10.91 8.87
N GLU A 182 -2.96 -11.72 9.93
CA GLU A 182 -2.07 -11.73 11.09
C GLU A 182 -0.89 -12.69 10.89
N ASN A 183 0.24 -12.41 11.58
CA ASN A 183 1.44 -13.26 11.56
C ASN A 183 1.96 -13.58 10.16
N VAL A 184 1.96 -12.59 9.25
CA VAL A 184 2.57 -12.71 7.92
C VAL A 184 3.70 -11.70 7.74
N VAL A 185 4.59 -11.99 6.78
CA VAL A 185 5.48 -10.97 6.22
C VAL A 185 4.64 -9.94 5.48
N VAL A 186 4.85 -8.65 5.74
CA VAL A 186 4.06 -7.55 5.17
C VAL A 186 4.86 -6.76 4.14
N TYR A 187 6.14 -6.53 4.42
CA TYR A 187 7.03 -5.76 3.54
C TYR A 187 8.49 -6.13 3.84
N ASN A 188 9.37 -6.00 2.86
CA ASN A 188 10.81 -6.03 3.09
C ASN A 188 11.41 -4.69 2.69
N ASP A 189 12.25 -4.10 3.56
CA ASP A 189 12.88 -2.82 3.23
C ASP A 189 14.23 -2.99 2.51
N GLY A 190 14.80 -1.85 2.09
CA GLY A 190 16.07 -1.82 1.36
C GLY A 190 17.28 -2.28 2.17
N TYR A 191 17.16 -2.39 3.50
CA TYR A 191 18.20 -2.96 4.37
C TYR A 191 18.07 -4.48 4.51
N GLY A 192 16.96 -5.05 4.03
CA GLY A 192 16.67 -6.47 4.13
C GLY A 192 15.97 -6.87 5.43
N ASN A 193 15.36 -5.93 6.15
CA ASN A 193 14.50 -6.24 7.29
C ASN A 193 13.13 -6.71 6.79
N LEU A 194 12.48 -7.58 7.57
CA LEU A 194 11.11 -8.03 7.32
C LEU A 194 10.16 -7.29 8.27
N LYS A 195 9.22 -6.51 7.74
CA LYS A 195 8.08 -5.99 8.49
C LYS A 195 6.98 -7.04 8.49
N THR A 196 6.29 -7.18 9.60
CA THR A 196 5.35 -8.28 9.85
C THR A 196 4.07 -7.78 10.50
N SER A 197 2.98 -8.52 10.32
CA SER A 197 1.71 -8.28 11.03
C SER A 197 1.62 -9.04 12.36
N ILE A 198 2.76 -9.45 12.92
CA ILE A 198 2.82 -9.97 14.29
C ILE A 198 2.44 -8.82 15.23
N LYS A 199 1.53 -9.08 16.15
CA LYS A 199 1.11 -8.09 17.15
C LYS A 199 2.30 -7.70 18.03
N VAL A 200 2.47 -6.40 18.27
CA VAL A 200 3.52 -5.89 19.19
C VAL A 200 3.41 -6.53 20.56
N SER A 201 2.19 -6.74 21.06
CA SER A 201 1.94 -7.41 22.35
C SER A 201 2.53 -8.83 22.42
N THR A 202 2.58 -9.55 21.28
CA THR A 202 3.20 -10.89 21.22
C THR A 202 4.70 -10.81 21.47
N VAL A 203 5.38 -9.81 20.90
CA VAL A 203 6.84 -9.62 21.10
C VAL A 203 7.14 -9.09 22.49
N GLU A 204 6.31 -8.17 23.01
CA GLU A 204 6.46 -7.62 24.35
C GLU A 204 6.32 -8.71 25.44
N ALA A 205 5.41 -9.67 25.26
CA ALA A 205 5.20 -10.76 26.23
C ALA A 205 6.40 -11.71 26.37
N VAL A 206 7.26 -11.78 25.36
CA VAL A 206 8.44 -12.68 25.31
C VAL A 206 9.75 -11.89 25.24
N LYS A 207 9.71 -10.60 25.56
CA LYS A 207 10.88 -9.73 25.55
C LYS A 207 12.01 -10.28 26.43
N GLY A 208 13.24 -10.22 25.92
CA GLY A 208 14.43 -10.79 26.55
C GLY A 208 14.62 -12.29 26.31
N GLN A 209 13.65 -12.97 25.70
CA GLN A 209 13.75 -14.39 25.34
C GLN A 209 14.26 -14.57 23.90
N ARG A 210 14.64 -15.80 23.58
CA ARG A 210 14.92 -16.25 22.23
C ARG A 210 13.79 -17.15 21.75
N LEU A 211 13.42 -16.96 20.49
CA LEU A 211 12.35 -17.67 19.83
C LEU A 211 12.90 -18.39 18.61
N THR A 212 12.33 -19.54 18.28
CA THR A 212 12.48 -20.10 16.94
C THR A 212 11.45 -19.46 16.03
N VAL A 213 11.91 -18.79 14.98
CA VAL A 213 11.06 -18.21 13.93
C VAL A 213 11.23 -19.02 12.66
N GLU A 214 10.12 -19.51 12.11
CA GLU A 214 10.09 -20.19 10.82
C GLU A 214 9.36 -19.35 9.78
N ILE A 215 10.05 -19.07 8.67
CA ILE A 215 9.50 -18.38 7.50
C ILE A 215 10.04 -19.08 6.27
N ASN A 216 9.16 -19.40 5.31
CA ASN A 216 9.58 -19.97 4.01
C ASN A 216 10.41 -21.26 4.15
N GLY A 217 10.08 -22.11 5.13
CA GLY A 217 10.81 -23.35 5.44
C GLY A 217 12.22 -23.15 6.02
N ARG A 218 12.57 -21.92 6.42
CA ARG A 218 13.84 -21.58 7.08
C ARG A 218 13.57 -21.25 8.54
N LYS A 219 14.28 -21.94 9.44
CA LYS A 219 14.24 -21.71 10.88
C LYS A 219 15.44 -20.88 11.31
N GLN A 220 15.20 -19.87 12.14
CA GLN A 220 16.24 -19.05 12.75
C GLN A 220 15.91 -18.82 14.22
N VAL A 221 16.95 -18.75 15.06
CA VAL A 221 16.80 -18.31 16.44
C VAL A 221 16.87 -16.79 16.47
N VAL A 222 15.84 -16.15 17.01
CA VAL A 222 15.62 -14.70 16.99
C VAL A 222 15.44 -14.19 18.41
N ALA A 223 16.21 -13.18 18.81
CA ALA A 223 16.06 -12.56 20.12
C ALA A 223 14.93 -11.52 20.11
N ALA A 224 13.97 -11.65 21.03
CA ALA A 224 12.96 -10.63 21.25
C ALA A 224 13.55 -9.49 22.08
N ALA A 225 13.65 -8.28 21.52
CA ALA A 225 14.36 -7.18 22.14
C ALA A 225 13.58 -5.85 22.12
N ASP A 226 14.05 -4.87 22.89
CA ASP A 226 13.48 -3.52 22.90
C ASP A 226 13.63 -2.77 21.57
N GLY A 227 14.60 -3.16 20.75
CA GLY A 227 14.87 -2.51 19.48
C GLY A 227 15.81 -3.33 18.59
N ILE A 228 15.79 -2.98 17.31
CA ILE A 228 16.54 -3.68 16.25
C ILE A 228 18.07 -3.62 16.43
N PHE A 229 18.58 -2.74 17.30
CA PHE A 229 19.99 -2.56 17.59
C PHE A 229 20.43 -3.15 18.93
N SER A 230 19.53 -3.79 19.66
CA SER A 230 19.78 -4.33 21.00
C SER A 230 20.45 -5.71 21.00
N VAL A 231 20.89 -6.20 19.85
CA VAL A 231 21.56 -7.50 19.66
C VAL A 231 22.95 -7.32 19.03
N LYS A 232 23.79 -8.34 19.12
CA LYS A 232 25.14 -8.30 18.55
C LYS A 232 25.09 -8.35 17.02
N ASP A 233 26.17 -7.91 16.38
CA ASP A 233 26.35 -8.10 14.94
C ASP A 233 26.21 -9.58 14.54
N GLY A 234 25.51 -9.85 13.45
CA GLY A 234 25.19 -11.20 12.97
C GLY A 234 23.97 -11.87 13.62
N GLU A 235 23.47 -11.37 14.76
CA GLU A 235 22.30 -11.95 15.44
C GLU A 235 20.99 -11.48 14.81
N PHE A 236 19.98 -12.36 14.87
CA PHE A 236 18.61 -11.99 14.55
C PHE A 236 17.92 -11.33 15.74
N CYS A 237 17.12 -10.31 15.45
CA CYS A 237 16.27 -9.63 16.42
C CYS A 237 14.84 -9.52 15.90
N ILE A 238 13.87 -9.66 16.80
CA ILE A 238 12.47 -9.31 16.59
C ILE A 238 12.09 -8.21 17.59
N ALA A 239 11.60 -7.10 17.08
CA ALA A 239 11.24 -5.94 17.89
C ALA A 239 10.14 -5.12 17.22
N LYS A 240 9.55 -4.18 17.95
CA LYS A 240 8.68 -3.17 17.35
C LYS A 240 9.46 -2.34 16.33
N GLY A 241 8.94 -2.25 15.10
CA GLY A 241 9.53 -1.47 14.02
C GLY A 241 9.15 0.01 14.06
N SER A 242 9.56 0.75 13.02
CA SER A 242 9.26 2.18 12.87
C SER A 242 7.99 2.47 12.05
N SER A 243 7.51 1.48 11.30
CA SER A 243 6.33 1.61 10.44
C SER A 243 5.04 1.42 11.22
N GLY A 244 3.99 2.11 10.77
CA GLY A 244 2.75 2.21 11.51
C GLY A 244 2.13 3.61 11.42
N TRP A 245 0.97 3.75 12.04
CA TRP A 245 0.19 5.00 12.08
C TRP A 245 -0.80 5.01 13.24
N PRO A 246 -1.23 6.20 13.71
CA PRO A 246 -2.33 6.32 14.67
C PRO A 246 -3.61 5.71 14.11
N MET A 247 -4.40 5.07 14.96
CA MET A 247 -5.72 4.51 14.65
C MET A 247 -6.84 5.45 15.13
N PRO A 248 -8.04 5.42 14.53
CA PRO A 248 -9.13 6.32 14.92
C PRO A 248 -9.60 6.16 16.37
N ASN A 249 -9.37 5.00 16.97
CA ASN A 249 -9.68 4.70 18.38
C ASN A 249 -8.65 5.30 19.37
N GLY A 250 -7.62 6.01 18.89
CA GLY A 250 -6.55 6.59 19.70
C GLY A 250 -5.36 5.66 19.95
N GLU A 251 -5.45 4.40 19.55
CA GLU A 251 -4.32 3.47 19.57
C GLU A 251 -3.36 3.75 18.40
N ARG A 252 -2.25 3.02 18.32
CA ARG A 252 -1.32 3.05 17.19
C ARG A 252 -1.17 1.64 16.63
N LEU A 253 -1.36 1.49 15.33
CA LEU A 253 -1.00 0.27 14.62
C LEU A 253 0.50 0.35 14.32
N ASP A 254 1.28 -0.52 14.96
CA ASP A 254 2.73 -0.63 14.76
C ASP A 254 3.06 -2.01 14.16
N PHE A 255 4.00 -2.04 13.22
CA PHE A 255 4.47 -3.28 12.60
C PHE A 255 5.73 -3.77 13.31
N VAL A 256 5.78 -5.08 13.60
CA VAL A 256 6.96 -5.75 14.15
C VAL A 256 7.97 -6.01 13.03
N GLU A 257 9.26 -5.82 13.33
CA GLU A 257 10.35 -6.10 12.41
C GLU A 257 11.20 -7.28 12.86
N ILE A 258 11.53 -8.15 11.92
CA ILE A 258 12.57 -9.17 12.04
C ILE A 258 13.78 -8.70 11.25
N VAL A 259 14.90 -8.56 11.95
CA VAL A 259 16.15 -8.01 11.42
C VAL A 259 17.30 -8.98 11.64
N LYS A 260 18.34 -8.90 10.80
CA LYS A 260 19.64 -9.52 11.08
C LYS A 260 20.66 -8.42 11.19
N ARG A 261 21.24 -8.21 12.37
CA ARG A 261 22.18 -7.10 12.58
C ARG A 261 23.39 -7.27 11.65
N GLY A 262 23.70 -6.24 10.87
CA GLY A 262 24.82 -6.26 9.92
C GLY A 262 24.57 -7.08 8.64
N ASN A 263 23.37 -7.62 8.43
CA ASN A 263 23.06 -8.44 7.25
C ASN A 263 21.56 -8.35 6.89
N SER A 264 21.06 -9.21 5.99
CA SER A 264 19.70 -9.20 5.47
C SER A 264 18.89 -10.37 6.00
N ALA A 265 17.89 -10.10 6.86
CA ALA A 265 16.92 -11.13 7.26
C ALA A 265 16.15 -11.67 6.05
N TYR A 266 15.79 -10.79 5.11
CA TYR A 266 15.13 -11.14 3.86
C TYR A 266 15.93 -12.18 3.06
N ALA A 267 17.25 -12.03 2.91
CA ALA A 267 18.08 -13.01 2.22
C ALA A 267 18.14 -14.35 2.95
N GLU A 268 18.29 -14.33 4.28
CA GLU A 268 18.46 -15.53 5.11
C GLU A 268 17.18 -16.38 5.20
N PHE A 269 16.01 -15.75 5.19
CA PHE A 269 14.72 -16.44 5.05
C PHE A 269 14.36 -16.77 3.59
N ALA A 270 15.36 -16.77 2.69
CA ALA A 270 15.22 -17.10 1.27
C ALA A 270 14.21 -16.21 0.52
N LYS A 271 14.27 -14.90 0.78
CA LYS A 271 13.50 -13.85 0.09
C LYS A 271 11.98 -14.06 0.15
N PRO A 272 11.37 -14.16 1.36
CA PRO A 272 9.96 -14.48 1.49
C PRO A 272 9.07 -13.37 0.89
N PRO A 273 8.05 -13.70 0.08
CA PRO A 273 7.09 -12.72 -0.39
C PRO A 273 6.23 -12.20 0.78
N ALA A 274 5.70 -10.99 0.65
CA ALA A 274 4.65 -10.53 1.56
C ALA A 274 3.40 -11.41 1.43
N GLY A 275 2.67 -11.57 2.54
CA GLY A 275 1.57 -12.52 2.71
C GLY A 275 1.99 -13.91 3.18
N LEU A 276 3.29 -14.22 3.23
CA LEU A 276 3.76 -15.51 3.73
C LEU A 276 3.65 -15.59 5.26
N SER A 277 3.06 -16.68 5.76
CA SER A 277 2.92 -16.93 7.19
C SER A 277 4.26 -17.05 7.92
N ILE A 278 4.24 -16.64 9.18
CA ILE A 278 5.34 -16.70 10.13
C ILE A 278 4.90 -17.55 11.29
N ASP A 279 5.71 -18.54 11.64
CA ASP A 279 5.53 -19.35 12.83
C ASP A 279 6.54 -18.92 13.91
N LEU A 280 6.04 -18.66 15.12
CA LEU A 280 6.83 -18.26 16.28
C LEU A 280 6.62 -19.27 17.39
N ARG A 281 7.73 -19.86 17.85
CA ARG A 281 7.73 -20.84 18.94
C ARG A 281 8.82 -20.50 19.94
N ASN A 282 8.63 -20.92 21.19
CA ASN A 282 9.71 -20.87 22.16
C ASN A 282 10.90 -21.68 21.65
N GLU A 283 12.12 -21.26 22.00
CA GLU A 283 13.32 -22.05 21.73
C GLU A 283 13.20 -23.41 22.45
N GLU A 284 13.29 -24.51 21.67
CA GLU A 284 13.35 -25.89 22.20
C GLU A 284 14.76 -26.21 22.70
#